data_AF-A0A392QBP3-F1
#
_entry.id   AF-A0A392QBP3-F1
#
_cell.length_a   1.000
_cell.length_b   1.000
_cell.length_c   1.000
_cell.angle_alpha   90.00
_cell.angle_beta   90.00
_cell.angle_gamma   90.00
#
_symmetry.space_group_name_H-M   'P 1'
#
loop_
_entity.id
_entity.type
_entity.pdbx_description
1 polymer ?
#
loop_
_entity_poly.entity_id
_entity_poly.type
_entity_poly.pdbx_seq_one_letter_code
_entity_poly.pdbx_strand_id
1 'polypeptide(L)'
;NELPRLVYVSREKRPGFDHHKKAGAMNSLVRASAIITNAPYILNVDCDHYINNSKALREAMCFMMDPQLGKKICYVQFPQRFDGIDRHDRYSNRNVVFFDINMKGLDGLQGPIYVGTGCVFRRYAL
;
A
#
# COMPACT_ATOMS: atom_id res chain seq x y z
N ASN A 1 16.36 17.95 16.04
CA ASN A 1 15.89 16.97 15.04
C ASN A 1 14.50 17.32 14.60
N GLU A 2 14.29 17.49 13.29
CA GLU A 2 12.95 17.70 12.73
C GLU A 2 12.19 16.37 12.61
N LEU A 3 10.87 16.42 12.72
CA LEU A 3 9.99 15.27 12.56
C LEU A 3 9.33 15.27 11.16
N PRO A 4 8.90 14.11 10.65
CA PRO A 4 8.12 14.05 9.41
C PRO A 4 6.84 14.90 9.50
N ARG A 5 6.50 15.58 8.41
CA ARG A 5 5.28 16.40 8.33
C ARG A 5 4.06 15.50 8.25
N LEU A 6 3.03 15.80 9.05
CA LEU A 6 1.70 15.20 8.94
C LEU A 6 0.75 16.22 8.33
N VAL A 7 0.06 15.83 7.26
CA VAL A 7 -0.90 16.68 6.56
C VAL A 7 -2.29 16.08 6.70
N TYR A 8 -3.21 16.82 7.30
CA TYR A 8 -4.62 16.47 7.36
C TYR A 8 -5.35 17.01 6.12
N VAL A 9 -6.13 16.16 5.45
CA VAL A 9 -6.91 16.53 4.27
C VAL A 9 -8.34 16.02 4.44
N SER A 10 -9.31 16.92 4.31
CA SER A 10 -10.73 16.59 4.16
C SER A 10 -11.21 17.05 2.79
N ARG A 11 -12.03 16.22 2.14
CA ARG A 11 -12.57 16.55 0.81
C ARG A 11 -13.90 17.28 0.98
N GLU A 12 -14.12 18.27 0.14
CA GLU A 12 -15.45 18.82 -0.05
C GLU A 12 -16.38 17.74 -0.64
N LYS A 13 -17.60 17.65 -0.12
CA LYS A 13 -18.67 16.80 -0.66
C LYS A 13 -19.95 17.62 -0.76
N ARG A 14 -20.69 17.44 -1.85
CA ARG A 14 -21.96 18.12 -2.11
C ARG A 14 -23.11 17.12 -2.29
N PRO A 15 -24.34 17.46 -1.88
CA PRO A 15 -25.53 16.67 -2.20
C PRO A 15 -25.67 16.49 -3.72
N GLY A 16 -26.11 15.30 -4.15
CA GLY A 16 -26.31 14.98 -5.57
C GLY A 16 -25.06 14.56 -6.34
N PHE A 17 -23.87 14.53 -5.70
CA PHE A 17 -22.63 14.06 -6.33
C PHE A 17 -22.21 12.69 -5.76
N ASP A 18 -21.79 11.77 -6.61
CA ASP A 18 -21.11 10.54 -6.15
C ASP A 18 -19.66 10.87 -5.73
N HIS A 19 -19.23 10.29 -4.61
CA HIS A 19 -17.93 10.56 -3.98
C HIS A 19 -16.98 9.36 -4.01
N HIS A 20 -17.42 8.24 -4.59
CA HIS A 20 -16.63 7.02 -4.83
C HIS A 20 -15.89 6.45 -3.60
N LYS A 21 -16.51 6.55 -2.41
CA LYS A 21 -16.03 5.94 -1.15
C LYS A 21 -14.50 6.11 -0.95
N LYS A 22 -13.76 5.00 -0.79
CA LYS A 22 -12.31 4.95 -0.59
C LYS A 22 -11.53 5.39 -1.84
N ALA A 23 -11.98 5.01 -3.03
CA ALA A 23 -11.29 5.34 -4.29
C ALA A 23 -11.21 6.86 -4.50
N GLY A 24 -12.32 7.57 -4.29
CA GLY A 24 -12.34 9.04 -4.38
C GLY A 24 -11.43 9.71 -3.33
N ALA A 25 -11.33 9.14 -2.13
CA ALA A 25 -10.45 9.65 -1.08
C ALA A 25 -8.96 9.49 -1.46
N MET A 26 -8.55 8.28 -1.83
CA MET A 26 -7.16 7.99 -2.22
C MET A 26 -6.72 8.81 -3.43
N ASN A 27 -7.55 8.90 -4.48
CA ASN A 27 -7.21 9.68 -5.67
C ASN A 27 -7.06 11.18 -5.37
N SER A 28 -7.83 11.70 -4.40
CA SER A 28 -7.68 13.09 -3.97
C SER A 28 -6.39 13.31 -3.17
N LEU A 29 -5.98 12.34 -2.35
CA LEU A 29 -4.69 12.39 -1.64
C LEU A 29 -3.51 12.33 -2.61
N VAL A 30 -3.58 11.55 -3.69
CA VAL A 30 -2.56 11.53 -4.76
C VAL A 30 -2.40 12.92 -5.37
N ARG A 31 -3.51 13.62 -5.68
CA ARG A 31 -3.49 14.98 -6.22
C ARG A 31 -2.97 16.02 -5.21
N ALA A 32 -3.45 15.98 -3.97
CA ALA A 32 -3.01 16.91 -2.94
C ALA A 32 -1.51 16.74 -2.63
N SER A 33 -1.03 15.51 -2.49
CA SER A 33 0.38 15.22 -2.22
C SER A 33 1.32 15.65 -3.36
N ALA A 34 0.85 15.61 -4.62
CA ALA A 34 1.62 16.10 -5.77
C ALA A 34 1.96 17.59 -5.65
N ILE A 35 1.09 18.39 -5.03
CA ILE A 35 1.29 19.83 -4.83
C ILE A 35 2.16 20.10 -3.59
N ILE A 36 1.98 19.32 -2.52
CA ILE A 36 2.60 19.61 -1.23
C ILE A 36 4.06 19.11 -1.14
N THR A 37 4.33 17.88 -1.59
CA THR A 37 5.67 17.27 -1.48
C THR A 37 6.14 16.56 -2.75
N ASN A 38 5.23 16.22 -3.66
CA ASN A 38 5.50 15.53 -4.92
C ASN A 38 6.38 14.27 -4.82
N ALA A 39 6.19 13.48 -3.75
CA ALA A 39 7.01 12.28 -3.54
C ALA A 39 6.84 11.25 -4.69
N PRO A 40 7.94 10.66 -5.22
CA PRO A 40 7.88 9.73 -6.36
C PRO A 40 7.28 8.36 -6.02
N TYR A 41 7.20 8.04 -4.73
CA TYR A 41 6.66 6.80 -4.20
C TYR A 41 5.54 7.10 -3.20
N ILE A 42 4.49 6.27 -3.20
CA ILE A 42 3.32 6.44 -2.34
C ILE A 42 3.00 5.11 -1.65
N LEU A 43 3.00 5.09 -0.32
CA LEU A 43 2.51 3.94 0.45
C LEU A 43 1.05 4.19 0.84
N ASN A 44 0.18 3.20 0.64
CA ASN A 44 -1.17 3.21 1.19
C ASN A 44 -1.29 2.25 2.40
N VAL A 45 -1.99 2.71 3.45
CA VAL A 45 -2.22 1.93 4.68
C VAL A 45 -3.64 2.20 5.17
N ASP A 46 -4.35 1.14 5.53
CA ASP A 46 -5.66 1.22 6.19
C ASP A 46 -5.54 1.46 7.70
N CYS A 47 -6.61 1.98 8.32
CA CYS A 47 -6.59 2.40 9.73
C CYS A 47 -6.41 1.27 10.74
N ASP A 48 -6.71 0.03 10.34
CA ASP A 48 -6.54 -1.19 11.12
C ASP A 48 -5.18 -1.86 10.88
N HIS A 49 -4.31 -1.26 10.05
CA HIS A 49 -2.97 -1.74 9.77
C HIS A 49 -1.92 -0.74 10.27
N TYR A 50 -0.79 -1.26 10.77
CA TYR A 50 0.35 -0.46 11.19
C TYR A 50 1.66 -1.05 10.67
N ILE A 51 2.70 -0.21 10.61
CA ILE A 51 4.05 -0.65 10.22
C ILE A 51 4.70 -1.35 11.42
N ASN A 52 4.86 -2.67 11.33
CA ASN A 52 5.46 -3.48 12.39
C ASN A 52 7.01 -3.52 12.34
N ASN A 53 7.61 -3.16 11.22
CA ASN A 53 9.06 -3.15 11.01
C ASN A 53 9.48 -1.81 10.40
N SER A 54 10.32 -1.06 11.11
CA SER A 54 10.84 0.24 10.65
C SER A 54 11.68 0.16 9.37
N LYS A 55 12.09 -1.04 8.95
CA LYS A 55 12.82 -1.28 7.70
C LYS A 55 11.92 -1.52 6.49
N ALA A 56 10.61 -1.67 6.65
CA ALA A 56 9.71 -2.04 5.55
C ALA A 56 9.81 -1.08 4.35
N LEU A 57 9.86 0.23 4.60
CA LEU A 57 10.05 1.22 3.53
C LEU A 57 11.40 1.09 2.84
N ARG A 58 12.47 0.78 3.60
CA ARG A 58 13.81 0.55 3.04
C ARG A 58 13.84 -0.70 2.16
N GLU A 59 13.18 -1.77 2.59
CA GLU A 59 13.06 -3.01 1.84
C GLU A 59 12.28 -2.81 0.53
N ALA A 60 11.19 -2.02 0.54
CA ALA A 60 10.49 -1.65 -0.70
C ALA A 60 11.42 -0.91 -1.69
N MET A 61 12.27 -0.02 -1.17
CA MET A 61 13.21 0.71 -2.01
C MET A 61 14.29 -0.20 -2.61
N CYS A 62 14.66 -1.31 -1.97
CA CYS A 62 15.60 -2.28 -2.56
C CYS A 62 15.09 -2.80 -3.91
N PHE A 63 13.79 -3.07 -4.04
CA PHE A 63 13.19 -3.47 -5.31
C PHE A 63 13.04 -2.28 -6.27
N MET A 64 12.49 -1.17 -5.79
CA MET A 64 12.18 -0.03 -6.64
C MET A 64 13.42 0.73 -7.14
N MET A 65 14.53 0.67 -6.43
CA MET A 65 15.76 1.37 -6.81
C MET A 65 16.78 0.44 -7.49
N ASP A 66 16.40 -0.81 -7.77
CA ASP A 66 17.26 -1.71 -8.53
C ASP A 66 17.53 -1.13 -9.94
N PRO A 67 18.79 -0.97 -10.38
CA PRO A 67 19.11 -0.37 -11.67
C PRO A 67 18.59 -1.16 -12.89
N GLN A 68 18.42 -2.48 -12.76
CA GLN A 68 18.03 -3.38 -13.83
C GLN A 68 16.52 -3.64 -13.84
N LEU A 69 15.96 -3.97 -12.68
CA LEU A 69 14.57 -4.38 -12.51
C LEU A 69 13.66 -3.23 -12.09
N GLY A 70 14.17 -2.26 -11.33
CA GLY A 70 13.36 -1.23 -10.68
C GLY A 70 12.47 -0.46 -11.66
N LYS A 71 12.97 -0.15 -12.86
CA LYS A 71 12.21 0.57 -13.90
C LYS A 71 10.96 -0.17 -14.39
N LYS A 72 10.89 -1.49 -14.18
CA LYS A 72 9.76 -2.35 -14.58
C LYS A 72 8.76 -2.58 -13.45
N ILE A 73 9.05 -2.12 -12.24
CA ILE A 73 8.22 -2.34 -11.05
C ILE A 73 7.25 -1.16 -10.87
N CYS A 74 5.94 -1.42 -10.92
CA CYS A 74 4.91 -0.41 -10.67
C CYS A 74 4.61 -0.25 -9.17
N TYR A 75 4.63 -1.34 -8.40
CA TYR A 75 4.45 -1.34 -6.96
C TYR A 75 5.12 -2.53 -6.28
N VAL A 76 5.27 -2.46 -4.95
CA VAL A 76 5.70 -3.55 -4.07
C VAL A 76 4.58 -3.82 -3.08
N GLN A 77 3.97 -5.01 -3.13
CA GLN A 77 2.90 -5.43 -2.24
C GLN A 77 3.47 -6.21 -1.07
N PHE A 78 3.20 -5.76 0.16
CA PHE A 78 3.55 -6.51 1.37
C PHE A 78 2.43 -7.50 1.74
N PRO A 79 2.76 -8.68 2.28
CA PRO A 79 1.75 -9.60 2.78
C PRO A 79 1.07 -9.02 4.04
N GLN A 80 -0.25 -9.12 4.11
CA GLN A 80 -1.00 -8.71 5.31
C GLN A 80 -0.95 -9.83 6.35
N ARG A 81 -0.75 -9.45 7.61
CA ARG A 81 -0.73 -10.34 8.77
C ARG A 81 -1.59 -9.74 9.86
N PHE A 82 -2.40 -10.60 10.50
CA PHE A 82 -3.37 -10.19 11.50
C PHE A 82 -2.99 -10.78 12.86
N ASP A 83 -3.15 -9.97 13.89
CA ASP A 83 -2.90 -10.33 15.28
C ASP A 83 -4.15 -10.92 15.95
N GLY A 84 -3.98 -11.49 17.14
CA GLY A 84 -5.11 -11.96 17.96
C GLY A 84 -5.83 -13.20 17.43
N ILE A 85 -5.18 -13.99 16.56
CA ILE A 85 -5.76 -15.20 15.98
C ILE A 85 -5.63 -16.37 16.96
N ASP A 86 -6.76 -17.02 17.26
CA ASP A 86 -6.79 -18.22 18.10
C ASP A 86 -5.88 -19.33 17.56
N ARG A 87 -5.38 -20.17 18.47
CA ARG A 87 -4.48 -21.29 18.12
C ARG A 87 -5.09 -22.24 17.10
N HIS A 88 -6.40 -22.46 17.12
CA HIS A 88 -7.07 -23.37 16.20
C HIS A 88 -7.39 -22.73 14.85
N ASP A 89 -7.36 -21.40 14.76
CA ASP A 89 -7.69 -20.60 13.56
C ASP A 89 -8.84 -21.19 12.74
N ARG A 90 -9.95 -21.54 13.41
CA ARG A 90 -11.09 -22.22 12.78
C ARG A 90 -11.67 -21.43 11.60
N TYR A 91 -11.54 -20.11 11.63
CA TYR A 91 -12.00 -19.20 10.58
C TYR A 91 -10.96 -18.93 9.49
N SER A 92 -9.76 -19.51 9.59
CA SER A 92 -8.66 -19.33 8.63
C SER A 92 -8.28 -17.85 8.39
N ASN A 93 -8.32 -17.05 9.45
CA ASN A 93 -8.10 -15.61 9.39
C ASN A 93 -6.65 -15.24 9.05
N ARG A 94 -5.70 -16.16 9.20
CA ARG A 94 -4.30 -15.92 8.77
C ARG A 94 -4.16 -15.79 7.26
N ASN A 95 -5.08 -16.40 6.50
CA ASN A 95 -5.10 -16.40 5.05
C ASN A 95 -3.74 -16.80 4.39
N VAL A 96 -3.06 -17.77 5.01
CA VAL A 96 -1.70 -18.19 4.60
C VAL A 96 -1.64 -18.75 3.19
N VAL A 97 -2.68 -19.47 2.74
CA VAL A 97 -2.71 -20.03 1.37
C VAL A 97 -2.65 -18.91 0.33
N PHE A 98 -3.42 -17.85 0.54
CA PHE A 98 -3.44 -16.73 -0.37
C PHE A 98 -2.11 -15.98 -0.38
N PHE A 99 -1.60 -15.59 0.79
CA PHE A 99 -0.39 -14.75 0.88
C PHE A 99 0.92 -15.51 0.69
N ASP A 100 1.01 -16.78 1.11
CA ASP A 100 2.27 -17.53 1.09
C ASP A 100 2.39 -18.53 -0.05
N ILE A 101 1.28 -18.92 -0.69
CA ILE A 101 1.29 -19.84 -1.83
C ILE A 101 0.91 -19.08 -3.10
N ASN A 102 -0.31 -18.56 -3.19
CA ASN A 102 -0.82 -17.98 -4.43
C ASN A 102 -0.05 -16.72 -4.85
N MET A 103 0.15 -15.77 -3.93
CA MET A 103 0.87 -14.52 -4.24
C MET A 103 2.32 -14.77 -4.63
N LYS A 104 3.01 -15.69 -3.95
CA LYS A 104 4.38 -16.07 -4.31
C LYS A 104 4.44 -16.78 -5.66
N GLY A 105 3.44 -17.60 -5.98
CA GLY A 105 3.32 -18.23 -7.30
C GLY A 105 3.15 -17.20 -8.42
N LEU A 106 2.31 -16.18 -8.21
CA LEU A 106 2.11 -15.08 -9.18
C LEU A 106 3.35 -14.19 -9.34
N ASP A 107 4.16 -14.06 -8.29
CA ASP A 107 5.41 -13.29 -8.32
C ASP A 107 6.42 -13.86 -9.32
N GLY A 108 6.39 -15.18 -9.58
CA GLY A 108 7.21 -15.82 -10.62
C GLY A 108 6.78 -15.50 -12.06
N LEU A 109 5.63 -14.86 -12.27
CA LEU A 109 5.09 -14.52 -13.59
C LEU A 109 5.06 -13.00 -13.84
N GLN A 110 4.18 -12.28 -13.15
CA GLN A 110 3.97 -10.83 -13.35
C GLN A 110 3.90 -10.05 -12.03
N GLY A 111 3.97 -10.72 -10.88
CA GLY A 111 3.85 -10.09 -9.57
C GLY A 111 2.52 -10.39 -8.88
N PRO A 112 2.43 -10.13 -7.56
CA PRO A 112 1.21 -10.25 -6.79
C PRO A 112 0.18 -9.18 -7.20
N ILE A 113 -1.10 -9.45 -6.97
CA ILE A 113 -2.17 -8.46 -7.18
C ILE A 113 -2.22 -7.44 -6.03
N TYR A 114 -2.70 -6.22 -6.32
CA TYR A 114 -2.98 -5.23 -5.29
C TYR A 114 -4.19 -5.64 -4.43
N VAL A 115 -4.00 -5.63 -3.11
CA VAL A 115 -5.00 -6.13 -2.13
C VAL A 115 -5.51 -5.06 -1.15
N GLY A 116 -5.33 -3.77 -1.46
CA GLY A 116 -6.03 -2.68 -0.78
C GLY A 116 -5.26 -1.92 0.32
N THR A 117 -4.17 -2.47 0.85
CA THR A 117 -3.30 -1.86 1.88
C THR A 117 -1.89 -2.44 1.83
N GLY A 118 -0.91 -1.76 2.41
CA GLY A 118 0.46 -2.23 2.53
C GLY A 118 1.18 -2.29 1.18
N CYS A 119 0.89 -1.36 0.28
CA CYS A 119 1.47 -1.34 -1.06
C CYS A 119 2.18 -0.02 -1.33
N VAL A 120 3.46 -0.12 -1.72
CA VAL A 120 4.23 1.05 -2.15
C VAL A 120 4.10 1.14 -3.66
N PHE A 121 3.56 2.24 -4.18
CA PHE A 121 3.39 2.52 -5.59
C PHE A 121 4.43 3.49 -6.11
N ARG A 122 4.79 3.37 -7.39
CA ARG A 122 5.39 4.47 -8.14
C ARG A 122 4.30 5.46 -8.53
N ARG A 123 4.53 6.75 -8.27
CA ARG A 123 3.56 7.80 -8.58
C ARG A 123 3.16 7.85 -10.05
N TYR A 124 4.10 7.72 -10.99
CA TYR A 124 3.79 7.82 -12.43
C TYR A 124 2.95 6.64 -12.94
N ALA A 125 2.86 5.55 -12.18
CA ALA A 125 2.05 4.38 -12.52
C ALA A 125 0.60 4.50 -12.00
N LEU A 126 0.30 5.55 -11.22
CA LEU A 126 -1.04 5.90 -10.73
C LEU A 126 -1.64 7.02 -11.58
#